data_AF-A0A6V8NVW9-F1
#
_entry.id   AF-A0A6V8NVW9-F1
#
_cell.length_a   1.000
_cell.length_b   1.000
_cell.length_c   1.000
_cell.angle_alpha   90.00
_cell.angle_beta   90.00
_cell.angle_gamma   90.00
#
_symmetry.space_group_name_H-M   'P 1'
#
loop_
_entity.id
_entity.type
_entity.pdbx_description
1 polymer ?
#
loop_
_entity_poly.entity_id
_entity_poly.type
_entity_poly.pdbx_seq_one_letter_code
_entity_poly.pdbx_strand_id
1 'polypeptide(L)' 'SSQLPRREYPPNLIVRQDSPEAEGTGLDGDSVIQAEVILTVPKTSVVKRLGQFNDVTMRAIDQCVKVSLGL' A
#
# COMPACT_ATOMS: atom_id res chain seq x y z
N SER A 1 2.11 5.16 -4.28
CA SER A 1 2.09 6.44 -5.03
C SER A 1 1.13 7.40 -4.35
N SER A 2 1.39 8.71 -4.33
CA SER A 2 0.41 9.71 -3.83
C SER A 2 -0.52 10.22 -4.94
N GLN A 3 -0.36 9.71 -6.17
CA GLN A 3 -1.31 9.96 -7.25
C GLN A 3 -2.45 8.95 -7.15
N LEU A 4 -3.62 9.43 -6.72
CA LEU A 4 -4.82 8.62 -6.71
C LEU A 4 -5.24 8.30 -8.14
N PRO A 5 -5.51 7.02 -8.47
CA PRO A 5 -5.93 6.65 -9.81
C PRO A 5 -7.34 7.19 -10.09
N ARG A 6 -7.59 7.60 -11.34
CA ARG A 6 -8.92 8.07 -11.78
C ARG A 6 -9.98 6.97 -11.79
N ARG A 7 -9.55 5.71 -11.73
CA ARG A 7 -10.39 4.51 -11.64
C ARG A 7 -9.83 3.60 -10.57
N GLU A 8 -10.72 2.96 -9.83
CA GLU A 8 -10.35 1.90 -8.90
C GLU A 8 -9.98 0.66 -9.70
N TYR A 9 -8.84 0.07 -9.37
CA TYR A 9 -8.38 -1.17 -9.95
C TYR A 9 -8.36 -2.25 -8.87
N PRO A 10 -8.77 -3.49 -9.15
CA PRO A 10 -8.76 -4.57 -8.18
C PRO A 10 -7.45 -4.79 -7.40
N PRO A 11 -6.25 -4.66 -8.00
CA PRO A 11 -4.98 -4.80 -7.28
C PRO A 11 -4.56 -3.53 -6.49
N ASN A 12 -5.37 -2.46 -6.51
CA ASN A 12 -5.04 -1.22 -5.81
C ASN A 12 -5.78 -1.11 -4.48
N LEU A 13 -5.06 -0.65 -3.46
CA LEU A 13 -5.64 -0.23 -2.20
C LEU A 13 -5.41 1.27 -2.00
N ILE A 14 -6.50 2.03 -1.93
CA ILE A 14 -6.45 3.46 -1.62
C ILE A 14 -6.42 3.62 -0.10
N VAL A 15 -5.43 4.36 0.39
CA VAL A 15 -5.25 4.72 1.79
C VAL A 15 -5.43 6.22 1.91
N ARG A 16 -6.51 6.64 2.57
CA ARG A 16 -6.79 8.06 2.82
C ARG A 16 -6.05 8.49 4.08
N GLN A 17 -5.49 9.69 4.09
CA GLN A 17 -4.66 10.15 5.22
C GLN A 17 -5.40 10.10 6.57
N ASP A 18 -6.68 10.46 6.57
CA ASP A 18 -7.51 10.53 7.78
C ASP A 18 -8.29 9.24 8.05
N SER A 19 -7.96 8.12 7.40
CA SER A 19 -8.67 6.86 7.58
C SER A 19 -7.95 5.91 8.55
N PRO A 20 -8.67 4.95 9.17
CA PRO A 20 -8.07 3.98 10.09
C PRO A 20 -6.92 3.16 9.48
N GLU A 21 -6.92 2.99 8.16
CA GLU A 21 -5.87 2.30 7.42
C GLU A 21 -4.54 3.08 7.39
N ALA A 22 -4.58 4.41 7.53
CA ALA A 22 -3.40 5.27 7.56
C ALA A 22 -2.80 5.40 8.97
N GLU A 23 -3.49 4.94 10.01
CA GLU A 23 -3.02 5.04 11.38
C GLU A 23 -1.68 4.28 11.57
N GLY A 24 -0.66 4.98 12.09
CA GLY A 24 0.66 4.41 12.31
C GLY A 24 1.54 4.23 11.06
N THR A 25 1.06 4.61 9.87
CA THR A 25 1.79 4.43 8.60
C THR A 25 2.86 5.50 8.36
N GLY A 26 2.70 6.69 8.93
CA GLY A 26 3.58 7.85 8.68
C GLY A 26 3.41 8.43 7.27
N LEU A 27 2.26 8.21 6.62
CA LEU A 27 1.93 8.83 5.34
C LEU A 27 1.50 10.29 5.55
N ASP A 28 2.10 11.19 4.78
CA ASP A 28 1.81 12.63 4.83
C ASP A 28 0.65 13.06 3.92
N GLY A 29 -0.05 12.10 3.31
CA GLY A 29 -1.16 12.36 2.38
C GLY A 29 -1.78 11.10 1.79
N ASP A 30 -2.90 11.31 1.10
CA ASP A 30 -3.61 10.26 0.37
C ASP A 30 -2.67 9.48 -0.56
N SER A 31 -2.73 8.17 -0.44
CA SER A 31 -1.80 7.26 -1.10
C SER A 31 -2.52 6.05 -1.68
N VAL A 32 -1.91 5.43 -2.69
CA VAL A 32 -2.33 4.16 -3.26
C VAL A 32 -1.19 3.16 -3.19
N ILE A 33 -1.51 1.97 -2.70
CA ILE A 33 -0.67 0.78 -2.78
C ILE A 33 -1.03 0.07 -4.08
N GLN A 34 -0.02 -0.15 -4.92
CA GLN A 34 -0.16 -0.76 -6.23
C GLN A 34 0.38 -2.19 -6.16
N ALA A 35 -0.49 -3.17 -5.94
CA ALA A 35 -0.05 -4.56 -5.81
C ALA A 35 0.46 -5.14 -7.15
N GLU A 36 0.18 -4.47 -8.27
CA GLU A 36 0.71 -4.79 -9.59
C GLU A 36 2.17 -4.39 -9.81
N VAL A 37 2.72 -3.52 -8.96
CA VAL A 37 4.11 -3.03 -9.06
C VAL A 37 4.91 -3.45 -7.82
N ILE A 38 5.37 -4.70 -7.80
CA ILE A 38 6.20 -5.25 -6.72
C ILE A 38 7.63 -5.45 -7.21
N LEU A 39 8.60 -5.06 -6.37
CA LEU A 39 10.03 -5.09 -6.68
C LEU A 39 10.81 -5.70 -5.52
N THR A 40 11.74 -6.61 -5.82
CA THR A 40 12.74 -7.07 -4.85
C THR A 40 13.89 -6.07 -4.81
N VAL A 41 14.16 -5.47 -3.65
CA VAL A 41 15.21 -4.46 -3.47
C VAL A 41 16.26 -4.90 -2.43
N PRO A 42 17.53 -4.51 -2.58
CA PRO A 42 18.52 -4.67 -1.51
C PRO A 42 18.11 -3.94 -0.23
N LYS A 43 18.42 -4.51 0.95
CA LYS A 43 18.11 -3.86 2.24
C LYS A 43 18.77 -2.49 2.40
N THR A 44 19.92 -2.28 1.75
CA THR A 44 20.65 -1.00 1.74
C THR A 44 19.90 0.11 0.99
N SER A 45 18.91 -0.21 0.16
CA SER A 45 18.05 0.77 -0.51
C SER A 45 17.00 1.38 0.43
N VAL A 46 16.77 0.80 1.61
CA VAL A 46 15.80 1.31 2.59
C VAL A 46 16.47 2.34 3.49
N VAL A 47 16.16 3.62 3.29
CA VAL A 47 16.78 4.74 4.02
C VAL A 47 16.24 4.86 5.45
N LYS A 48 14.91 4.76 5.62
CA LYS A 48 14.22 4.95 6.90
C LYS A 48 12.88 4.22 6.87
N ARG A 49 12.45 3.72 8.03
CA ARG A 49 11.07 3.24 8.25
C ARG A 49 10.12 4.42 8.44
N LEU A 50 9.07 4.52 7.63
CA LEU A 50 8.02 5.53 7.78
C LEU A 50 7.03 5.17 8.89
N GLY A 51 6.56 3.91 8.89
CA GLY A 51 5.59 3.42 9.86
C GLY A 51 5.28 1.93 9.65
N GLN A 52 4.04 1.53 9.93
CA GLN A 52 3.53 0.19 9.69
C GLN A 52 2.00 0.21 9.55
N PHE A 53 1.48 -0.62 8.64
CA PHE A 53 0.05 -0.87 8.52
C PHE A 53 -0.43 -1.82 9.62
N ASN A 54 -1.65 -1.60 10.09
CA ASN A 54 -2.32 -2.53 11.00
C ASN A 54 -2.64 -3.88 10.32
N ASP A 55 -2.94 -4.89 11.12
CA ASP A 55 -3.19 -6.26 10.62
C ASP A 55 -4.37 -6.35 9.65
N VAL A 56 -5.41 -5.54 9.86
CA VAL A 56 -6.59 -5.52 8.99
C VAL A 56 -6.23 -5.01 7.60
N THR A 57 -5.45 -3.93 7.55
CA THR A 57 -4.98 -3.32 6.29
C THR A 57 -3.98 -4.23 5.59
N MET A 58 -3.09 -4.89 6.33
CA MET A 58 -2.18 -5.89 5.77
C MET A 58 -2.91 -7.06 5.11
N ARG A 59 -4.02 -7.55 5.70
CA ARG A 59 -4.84 -8.59 5.05
C ARG A 59 -5.51 -8.11 3.77
N ALA A 60 -5.93 -6.84 3.71
CA ALA A 60 -6.45 -6.25 2.48
C ALA A 60 -5.36 -6.16 1.40
N ILE A 61 -4.14 -5.74 1.77
CA ILE A 61 -2.99 -5.72 0.87
C ILE A 61 -2.69 -7.13 0.34
N ASP A 62 -2.67 -8.15 1.19
CA ASP A 62 -2.44 -9.54 0.78
C ASP A 62 -3.48 -10.00 -0.26
N GLN A 63 -4.74 -9.58 -0.11
CA GLN A 63 -5.78 -9.88 -1.09
C GLN A 63 -5.54 -9.18 -2.43
N CYS A 64 -5.11 -7.92 -2.42
CA CYS A 64 -4.73 -7.20 -3.63
C CYS A 64 -3.56 -7.88 -4.36
N VAL A 65 -2.56 -8.37 -3.60
CA VAL A 65 -1.42 -9.12 -4.16
C VAL A 65 -1.88 -10.44 -4.81
N LYS A 66 -2.76 -11.19 -4.16
CA LYS A 66 -3.33 -12.42 -4.74
C LYS A 66 -4.05 -12.15 -6.05
N VAL A 67 -4.90 -11.11 -6.08
CA VAL A 67 -5.59 -10.67 -7.30
C VAL A 67 -4.58 -10.28 -8.38
N SER A 68 -3.53 -9.56 -8.03
CA SER A 68 -2.49 -9.16 -8.99
C SER A 68 -1.70 -10.33 -9.56
N LEU A 69 -1.53 -11.40 -8.79
CA LEU A 69 -0.75 -12.58 -9.18
C LEU A 69 -1.61 -13.72 -9.74
N GLY A 70 -2.94 -13.59 -9.71
CA GLY A 70 -3.88 -14.64 -10.13
C GLY A 70 -3.92 -15.85 -9.19
N LEU A 71 -3.76 -15.62 -7.87
CA LEU A 71 -3.73 -16.63 -6.81
C LEU A 71 -5.03 -16.69 -5.99
#